data_AF-A0AAC9WH59-F1
#
_entry.id   AF-A0AAC9WH59-F1
#
_cell.length_a   1.000
_cell.length_b   1.000
_cell.length_c   1.000
_cell.angle_alpha   90.00
_cell.angle_beta   90.00
_cell.angle_gamma   90.00
#
_symmetry.space_group_name_H-M   'P 1'
#
loop_
_entity.id
_entity.type
_entity.pdbx_description
1 polymer ?
#
loop_
_entity_poly.entity_id
_entity_poly.type
_entity_poly.pdbx_seq_one_letter_code
_entity_poly.pdbx_strand_id
1 'polypeptide(L)'
;MDFRYFLVLIYFNTVGDIYTYSDLVDLLGLTYKQVDNIVSSIMTEGYLSYNENKVIVINDKGIKLLKSNGFYNVDIFSIYEDELINKDTFNNKKIDINDIYVPKRFTTKFSGYE
;
A
#
# COMPACT_ATOMS: atom_id res chain seq x y z
N MET A 1 8.44 -12.16 7.45
CA MET A 1 8.68 -10.74 7.11
C MET A 1 7.33 -10.12 6.81
N ASP A 2 7.07 -8.92 7.31
CA ASP A 2 5.79 -8.22 7.11
C ASP A 2 5.61 -7.82 5.65
N PHE A 3 4.39 -7.90 5.08
CA PHE A 3 4.14 -7.52 3.68
C PHE A 3 4.48 -6.04 3.42
N ARG A 4 4.36 -5.19 4.44
CA ARG A 4 4.71 -3.76 4.38
C ARG A 4 6.19 -3.56 4.05
N TYR A 5 7.06 -4.50 4.42
CA TYR A 5 8.48 -4.42 4.06
C TYR A 5 8.68 -4.58 2.57
N PHE A 6 7.93 -5.51 1.95
CA PHE A 6 7.99 -5.68 0.51
C PHE A 6 7.46 -4.46 -0.23
N LEU A 7 6.36 -3.86 0.23
CA LEU A 7 5.83 -2.62 -0.36
C LEU A 7 6.86 -1.48 -0.32
N VAL A 8 7.53 -1.28 0.82
CA VAL A 8 8.59 -0.27 0.94
C VAL A 8 9.74 -0.55 -0.02
N LEU A 9 10.20 -1.81 -0.12
CA LEU A 9 11.28 -2.18 -1.02
C LEU A 9 10.89 -2.03 -2.50
N ILE A 10 9.67 -2.42 -2.88
CA ILE A 10 9.13 -2.23 -4.24
C ILE A 10 9.07 -0.74 -4.57
N TYR A 11 8.59 0.08 -3.63
CA TYR A 11 8.52 1.52 -3.78
C TYR A 11 9.91 2.13 -4.02
N PHE A 12 10.92 1.81 -3.19
CA PHE A 12 12.30 2.29 -3.41
C PHE A 12 12.93 1.75 -4.70
N ASN A 13 12.58 0.53 -5.12
CA ASN A 13 13.04 -0.05 -6.38
C ASN A 13 12.42 0.63 -7.61
N THR A 14 11.21 1.16 -7.49
CA THR A 14 10.49 1.84 -8.58
C THR A 14 10.83 3.33 -8.64
N VAL A 15 10.72 4.02 -7.50
CA VAL A 15 10.85 5.47 -7.39
C VAL A 15 12.30 5.90 -7.26
N GLY A 16 13.16 5.08 -6.64
CA GLY A 16 14.58 5.38 -6.51
C GLY A 16 14.85 6.56 -5.56
N ASP A 17 15.65 7.53 -6.04
CA ASP A 17 16.17 8.65 -5.26
C ASP A 17 15.22 9.85 -5.13
N ILE A 18 14.14 9.88 -5.91
CA ILE A 18 13.11 10.93 -5.87
C ILE A 18 11.98 10.64 -4.87
N TYR A 19 12.17 9.68 -3.98
CA TYR A 19 11.16 9.25 -3.03
C TYR A 19 10.77 10.36 -2.04
N THR A 20 9.52 10.34 -1.58
CA THR A 20 9.11 11.11 -0.40
C THR A 20 8.56 10.21 0.71
N TYR A 21 8.69 10.67 1.96
CA TYR A 21 8.10 9.98 3.12
C TYR A 21 6.57 10.09 3.15
N SER A 22 6.00 11.14 2.56
CA SER A 22 4.55 11.30 2.41
C SER A 22 3.96 10.18 1.53
N ASP A 23 4.62 9.85 0.42
CA ASP A 23 4.14 8.78 -0.46
C ASP A 23 4.13 7.43 0.26
N LEU A 24 5.12 7.16 1.13
CA LEU A 24 5.17 5.96 1.96
C LEU A 24 4.07 5.94 3.03
N VAL A 25 3.77 7.09 3.62
CA VAL A 25 2.65 7.26 4.57
C VAL A 25 1.33 6.93 3.88
N ASP A 26 1.11 7.48 2.69
CA ASP A 26 -0.10 7.27 1.91
C ASP A 26 -0.19 5.82 1.39
N LEU A 27 0.90 5.26 0.87
CA LEU A 27 1.01 3.87 0.40
C LEU A 27 0.67 2.85 1.50
N LEU A 28 1.16 3.08 2.72
CA LEU A 28 1.01 2.12 3.82
C LEU A 28 -0.23 2.39 4.67
N GLY A 29 -0.85 3.58 4.55
CA GLY A 29 -1.94 4.01 5.42
C GLY A 29 -1.53 4.11 6.90
N LEU A 30 -0.29 4.52 7.16
CA LEU A 30 0.32 4.54 8.51
C LEU A 30 0.78 5.94 8.91
N THR A 31 0.92 6.18 10.21
CA THR A 31 1.52 7.43 10.69
C THR A 31 3.00 7.52 10.31
N TYR A 32 3.52 8.74 10.17
CA TYR A 32 4.93 8.98 9.86
C TYR A 32 5.89 8.19 10.78
N LYS A 33 5.62 8.17 12.09
CA LYS A 33 6.43 7.43 13.07
C LYS A 33 6.44 5.92 12.81
N GLN A 34 5.32 5.36 12.39
CA GLN A 34 5.24 3.93 12.05
C GLN A 34 6.00 3.62 10.76
N VAL A 35 5.91 4.50 9.75
CA VAL A 35 6.70 4.38 8.51
C VAL A 35 8.19 4.48 8.81
N ASP A 36 8.61 5.48 9.59
CA ASP A 36 10.01 5.66 10.00
C ASP A 36 10.56 4.44 10.73
N ASN A 37 9.78 3.84 11.64
CA ASN A 37 10.14 2.59 12.30
C ASN A 37 10.35 1.44 11.29
N ILE A 38 9.46 1.29 10.31
CA ILE A 38 9.56 0.25 9.28
C ILE A 38 10.83 0.47 8.43
N VAL A 39 11.03 1.68 7.92
CA VAL A 39 12.20 2.02 7.10
C VAL A 39 13.50 1.80 7.90
N SER A 40 13.53 2.24 9.16
CA SER A 40 14.67 2.04 10.06
C SER A 40 14.96 0.56 10.31
N SER A 41 13.94 -0.28 10.49
CA SER A 41 14.12 -1.73 10.62
C SER A 41 14.69 -2.35 9.34
N ILE A 42 14.15 -1.99 8.17
CA ILE A 42 14.64 -2.48 6.86
C ILE A 42 16.10 -2.05 6.62
N MET A 43 16.46 -0.83 7.02
CA MET A 43 17.83 -0.34 7.00
C MET A 43 18.74 -1.13 7.95
N THR A 44 18.29 -1.39 9.18
CA THR A 44 19.05 -2.17 10.18
C THR A 44 19.28 -3.60 9.71
N GLU A 45 18.29 -4.20 9.04
CA GLU A 45 18.40 -5.51 8.41
C GLU A 45 19.27 -5.50 7.14
N GLY A 46 19.66 -4.33 6.66
CA GLY A 46 20.60 -4.13 5.57
C GLY A 46 20.00 -4.37 4.19
N TYR A 47 18.71 -4.11 3.99
CA TYR A 47 18.08 -4.15 2.65
C TYR A 47 17.99 -2.75 1.98
N LEU A 48 18.09 -1.69 2.78
CA LEU A 48 18.21 -0.30 2.35
C LEU A 48 19.54 0.28 2.86
N SER A 49 20.07 1.27 2.16
CA SER A 49 21.30 1.98 2.55
C SER A 49 21.29 3.42 2.06
N TYR A 50 22.15 4.26 2.62
CA TYR A 50 22.41 5.59 2.06
C TYR A 50 23.37 5.49 0.87
N ASN A 51 23.04 6.16 -0.23
CA ASN A 51 23.98 6.39 -1.34
C ASN A 51 24.98 7.53 -1.00
N GLU A 52 25.84 7.88 -1.96
CA GLU A 52 26.84 8.94 -1.81
C GLU A 52 26.22 10.30 -1.47
N ASN A 53 25.02 10.57 -1.99
CA ASN A 53 24.23 11.79 -1.78
C ASN A 53 23.42 11.78 -0.47
N LYS A 54 23.61 10.77 0.40
CA LYS A 54 22.84 10.58 1.65
C LYS A 54 21.34 10.35 1.45
N VAL A 55 20.96 9.85 0.29
CA VAL A 55 19.58 9.46 -0.04
C VAL A 55 19.42 7.96 0.22
N ILE A 56 18.28 7.55 0.77
CA ILE A 56 17.97 6.13 1.00
C ILE A 56 17.70 5.45 -0.34
N VAL A 57 18.38 4.34 -0.59
CA VAL A 57 18.22 3.52 -1.80
C VAL A 57 18.17 2.04 -1.43
N ILE A 58 17.55 1.24 -2.29
CA ILE A 58 17.63 -0.21 -2.20
C ILE A 58 19.05 -0.69 -2.53
N ASN A 59 19.55 -1.64 -1.75
CA ASN A 59 20.88 -2.22 -1.98
C ASN A 59 20.78 -3.62 -2.61
N ASP A 60 21.93 -4.21 -2.93
CA ASP A 60 22.00 -5.54 -3.56
C ASP A 60 21.29 -6.64 -2.77
N LYS A 61 21.30 -6.57 -1.43
CA LYS A 61 20.60 -7.53 -0.58
C LYS A 61 19.09 -7.37 -0.72
N GLY A 62 18.59 -6.14 -0.72
CA GLY A 62 17.19 -5.81 -0.98
C GLY A 62 16.74 -6.26 -2.37
N ILE A 63 17.55 -5.99 -3.40
CA ILE A 63 17.28 -6.42 -4.78
C ILE A 63 17.21 -7.95 -4.88
N LYS A 64 18.14 -8.67 -4.25
CA LYS A 64 18.12 -10.14 -4.21
C LYS A 64 16.85 -10.67 -3.53
N LEU A 65 16.42 -10.03 -2.44
CA LEU A 65 15.19 -10.37 -1.75
C LEU A 65 13.95 -10.17 -2.63
N LEU A 66 13.86 -9.06 -3.37
CA LEU A 66 12.77 -8.85 -4.32
C LEU A 66 12.78 -9.90 -5.44
N LYS A 67 13.95 -10.22 -5.99
CA LYS A 67 14.10 -11.26 -7.03
C LYS A 67 13.67 -12.64 -6.54
N SER A 68 14.10 -13.05 -5.36
CA SER A 68 13.77 -14.37 -4.81
C SER A 68 12.28 -14.55 -4.52
N ASN A 69 11.54 -13.45 -4.32
CA ASN A 69 10.11 -13.46 -4.04
C ASN A 69 9.26 -13.05 -5.27
N GLY A 70 9.87 -12.87 -6.44
CA GLY A 70 9.15 -12.51 -7.68
C GLY A 70 8.65 -11.06 -7.75
N PHE A 71 9.12 -10.18 -6.87
CA PHE A 71 8.68 -8.78 -6.80
C PHE A 71 9.60 -7.78 -7.51
N TYR A 72 10.72 -8.24 -8.07
CA TYR A 72 11.73 -7.37 -8.67
C TYR A 72 11.22 -6.51 -9.84
N ASN A 73 10.29 -7.07 -10.63
CA ASN A 73 9.70 -6.39 -11.79
C ASN A 73 8.32 -5.77 -11.48
N VAL A 74 7.93 -5.68 -10.20
CA VAL A 74 6.69 -5.03 -9.80
C VAL A 74 6.91 -3.53 -9.79
N ASP A 75 6.06 -2.81 -10.50
CA ASP A 75 6.01 -1.35 -10.51
C ASP A 75 4.99 -0.90 -9.45
N ILE A 76 5.42 -0.06 -8.49
CA ILE A 76 4.51 0.45 -7.45
C ILE A 76 3.33 1.23 -8.04
N PHE A 77 3.50 1.89 -9.20
CA PHE A 77 2.45 2.66 -9.86
C PHE A 77 1.35 1.77 -10.45
N SER A 78 1.68 0.53 -10.82
CA SER A 78 0.68 -0.44 -11.28
C SER A 78 -0.36 -0.82 -10.20
N ILE A 79 -0.05 -0.57 -8.92
CA ILE A 79 -0.97 -0.77 -7.81
C ILE A 79 -1.98 0.39 -7.69
N TYR A 80 -1.61 1.60 -8.15
CA TYR A 80 -2.46 2.78 -8.12
C TYR A 80 -3.32 2.94 -9.37
N GLU A 81 -3.07 2.18 -10.44
CA GLU A 81 -3.88 2.16 -11.67
C GLU A 81 -5.24 1.43 -11.48
N ASP A 82 -5.99 1.83 -10.46
CA ASP A 82 -7.40 1.49 -10.26
C ASP A 82 -8.33 2.05 -11.37
N GLU A 83 -7.79 2.76 -12.38
CA GLU A 83 -8.59 3.26 -13.51
C GLU A 83 -9.05 2.19 -14.50
N LEU A 84 -8.53 0.95 -14.41
CA LEU A 84 -8.97 -0.17 -15.27
C LEU A 84 -9.70 -1.30 -14.52
N ILE A 85 -9.95 -1.16 -13.21
CA ILE A 85 -10.86 -2.05 -12.48
C ILE A 85 -12.29 -1.62 -12.78
N ASN A 86 -12.82 -2.10 -13.92
CA ASN A 86 -14.25 -2.23 -14.24
C ASN A 86 -15.20 -1.29 -13.47
N LYS A 87 -15.29 -0.02 -13.90
CA LYS A 87 -16.42 0.86 -13.54
C LYS A 87 -17.78 0.22 -13.84
N ASP A 88 -17.82 -0.80 -14.70
CA ASP A 88 -19.03 -1.54 -15.05
C ASP A 88 -19.48 -2.58 -14.01
N THR A 89 -18.63 -2.97 -13.05
CA THR A 89 -19.05 -3.91 -11.97
C THR A 89 -19.75 -3.23 -10.79
N PHE A 90 -19.66 -1.90 -10.67
CA PHE A 90 -20.53 -1.12 -9.79
C PHE A 90 -21.78 -0.66 -10.55
N ASN A 91 -22.52 -1.62 -11.10
CA ASN A 91 -23.91 -1.42 -11.53
C ASN A 91 -24.86 -1.32 -10.32
N ASN A 92 -24.47 -0.54 -9.31
CA ASN A 92 -25.38 -0.06 -8.29
C ASN A 92 -25.81 1.32 -8.75
N LYS A 93 -27.09 1.45 -9.14
CA LYS A 93 -27.80 2.72 -9.32
C LYS A 93 -27.18 3.78 -8.42
N LYS A 94 -26.67 4.87 -9.00
CA LYS A 94 -26.27 6.06 -8.24
C LYS A 94 -27.40 6.34 -7.24
N ILE A 95 -27.12 6.18 -5.96
CA ILE A 95 -28.06 6.53 -4.90
C ILE A 95 -28.18 8.05 -5.00
N ASP A 96 -29.37 8.55 -5.31
CA ASP A 96 -29.62 9.99 -5.24
C ASP A 96 -29.41 10.41 -3.78
N ILE A 97 -28.75 11.55 -3.55
CA ILE A 97 -28.58 12.07 -2.18
C ILE A 97 -29.93 12.41 -1.53
N ASN A 98 -30.97 12.57 -2.36
CA ASN A 98 -32.34 12.79 -1.94
C ASN A 98 -33.11 11.47 -1.71
N ASP A 99 -32.54 10.31 -2.04
CA ASP A 99 -33.18 9.02 -1.78
C ASP A 99 -33.00 8.64 -0.31
N ILE A 100 -34.12 8.33 0.35
CA ILE A 100 -34.12 7.80 1.71
C ILE A 100 -33.59 6.36 1.68
N TYR A 101 -32.40 6.13 2.22
CA TYR A 101 -31.84 4.80 2.37
C TYR A 101 -32.54 4.03 3.49
N VAL A 102 -33.14 2.87 3.15
CA VAL A 102 -33.69 1.92 4.11
C VAL A 102 -32.89 0.61 4.06
N PRO A 103 -32.19 0.23 5.14
CA PRO A 103 -31.42 -1.02 5.18
C PRO A 103 -32.28 -2.24 4.90
N LYS A 104 -31.69 -3.25 4.25
CA LYS A 104 -32.33 -4.59 4.14
C LYS A 104 -32.67 -5.07 5.55
N ARG A 105 -33.92 -5.50 5.77
CA ARG A 105 -34.45 -6.00 7.05
C ARG A 105 -34.72 -4.93 8.13
N PHE A 106 -34.81 -3.65 7.76
CA PHE A 106 -35.20 -2.58 8.70
C PHE A 106 -36.55 -2.83 9.40
N THR A 107 -37.50 -3.48 8.72
CA THR A 107 -38.85 -3.76 9.26
C THR A 107 -38.95 -5.07 10.05
N THR A 108 -37.93 -5.93 10.01
CA THR A 108 -37.98 -7.18 10.79
C THR A 108 -37.56 -6.91 12.23
N LYS A 109 -38.43 -7.26 13.17
CA LYS A 109 -38.15 -7.21 14.60
C LYS A 109 -36.97 -8.13 14.93
N PHE A 110 -35.96 -7.60 15.60
CA PHE A 110 -34.81 -8.37 16.07
C PHE A 110 -35.28 -9.51 16.98
N SER A 111 -34.89 -10.75 16.65
CA SER A 111 -35.32 -11.97 17.35
C SER A 111 -34.32 -12.50 18.38
N GLY A 112 -33.23 -11.76 18.68
CA GLY A 112 -32.20 -12.22 19.62
C GLY A 112 -31.28 -13.29 19.05
N TYR A 113 -30.26 -13.67 19.82
CA TYR A 113 -29.42 -14.84 19.56
C TYR A 113 -29.97 -16.03 20.36
N GLU A 114 -30.14 -17.19 19.72
CA GLU A 114 -30.47 -18.47 20.37
C GLU A 114 -29.28 -19.05 21.13
#